data_AF-A0A9D1GYC1-F1
#
_entry.id   AF-A0A9D1GYC1-F1
#
_cell.length_a   1.000
_cell.length_b   1.000
_cell.length_c   1.000
_cell.angle_alpha   90.00
_cell.angle_beta   90.00
_cell.angle_gamma   90.00
#
_symmetry.space_group_name_H-M   'P 1'
#
loop_
_entity.id
_entity.type
_entity.pdbx_description
1 polymer ?
#
loop_
_entity_poly.entity_id
_entity_poly.type
_entity_poly.pdbx_seq_one_letter_code
_entity_poly.pdbx_strand_id
1 'polypeptide(L)'
;MPLFRSRPQLSPGERSRFRAACAEAGVDPTVLALAHGTIAARPSGAPGLSAEPPRGVAVTALTTHLGYGDEDRWTLVGWHEIDRGGWNPETFRLEIDQRGVVEAGLVRPGGRRHRIHLADPYRVPEVMTERVSATILFSRQVEMPESTTVLTVVARRDLGDQTITWLAVPSRGSAVDDPDVKAFAAAAVRRLRGEFG
;
A
#
# COMPACT_ATOMS: atom_id res chain seq x y z
N MET A 1 -36.54 6.84 4.57
CA MET A 1 -35.94 6.68 5.91
C MET A 1 -34.49 6.26 5.75
N PRO A 2 -33.49 7.00 6.24
CA PRO A 2 -32.13 6.49 6.29
C PRO A 2 -32.04 5.45 7.41
N LEU A 3 -31.71 4.21 7.07
CA LEU A 3 -31.31 3.20 8.04
C LEU A 3 -30.02 3.69 8.69
N PHE A 4 -30.08 4.09 9.96
CA PHE A 4 -28.89 4.31 10.78
C PHE A 4 -28.17 2.97 10.93
N ARG A 5 -27.21 2.67 10.04
CA ARG A 5 -26.30 1.55 10.25
C ARG A 5 -25.38 1.91 11.40
N SER A 6 -25.29 1.01 12.37
CA SER A 6 -24.37 1.14 13.50
C SER A 6 -22.95 1.34 12.99
N ARG A 7 -22.22 2.30 13.59
CA ARG A 7 -20.81 2.54 13.26
C ARG A 7 -20.04 1.22 13.39
N PRO A 8 -19.20 0.85 12.41
CA PRO A 8 -18.45 -0.40 12.48
C PRO A 8 -17.53 -0.37 13.70
N GLN A 9 -17.35 -1.53 14.34
CA GLN A 9 -16.47 -1.72 15.49
C GLN A 9 -15.75 -3.05 15.37
N LEU A 10 -14.50 -3.10 15.83
CA LEU A 10 -13.76 -4.35 15.97
C LEU A 10 -14.37 -5.19 17.10
N SER A 11 -14.46 -6.50 16.88
CA SER A 11 -14.71 -7.50 17.91
C SER A 11 -13.66 -7.40 19.03
N PRO A 12 -13.93 -7.95 20.23
CA PRO A 12 -12.92 -8.03 21.28
C PRO A 12 -11.65 -8.76 20.85
N GLY A 13 -11.76 -9.86 20.09
CA GLY A 13 -10.64 -10.63 19.58
C GLY A 13 -9.84 -9.86 18.54
N GLU A 14 -10.53 -9.28 17.55
CA GLU A 14 -9.92 -8.46 16.50
C GLU A 14 -9.18 -7.26 17.11
N ARG A 15 -9.80 -6.60 18.09
CA ARG A 15 -9.21 -5.45 18.78
C ARG A 15 -7.96 -5.83 19.56
N SER A 16 -7.98 -6.98 20.24
CA SER A 16 -6.83 -7.48 21.00
C SER A 16 -5.66 -7.76 20.06
N ARG A 17 -5.90 -8.51 18.97
CA ARG A 17 -4.86 -8.83 17.98
C ARG A 17 -4.37 -7.61 17.22
N PHE A 18 -5.26 -6.69 16.85
CA PHE A 18 -4.93 -5.41 16.23
C PHE A 18 -3.97 -4.60 17.10
N ARG A 19 -4.29 -4.43 18.39
CA ARG A 19 -3.43 -3.68 19.32
C ARG A 19 -2.07 -4.35 19.50
N ALA A 20 -2.02 -5.67 19.59
CA ALA A 20 -0.77 -6.42 19.65
C ALA A 20 0.08 -6.18 18.39
N ALA A 21 -0.52 -6.28 17.20
CA ALA A 21 0.17 -6.02 15.93
C ALA A 21 0.69 -4.58 15.82
N CYS A 22 -0.10 -3.59 16.24
CA CYS A 22 0.35 -2.19 16.30
C CYS A 22 1.52 -2.02 17.27
N ALA A 23 1.48 -2.63 18.45
CA ALA A 23 2.55 -2.56 19.44
C ALA A 23 3.83 -3.25 18.93
N GLU A 24 3.72 -4.44 18.35
CA GLU A 24 4.84 -5.19 17.73
C GLU A 24 5.51 -4.36 16.62
N ALA A 25 4.73 -3.60 15.85
CA ALA A 25 5.23 -2.78 14.75
C ALA A 25 5.61 -1.33 15.16
N GLY A 26 5.40 -0.92 16.41
CA GLY A 26 5.62 0.46 16.86
C GLY A 26 4.67 1.49 16.21
N VAL A 27 3.47 1.07 15.82
CA VAL A 27 2.48 1.89 15.11
C VAL A 27 1.44 2.46 16.08
N ASP A 28 1.12 3.74 15.94
CA ASP A 28 -0.02 4.37 16.65
C ASP A 28 -1.36 3.72 16.21
N PRO A 29 -2.13 3.12 17.14
CA PRO A 29 -3.38 2.44 16.83
C PRO A 29 -4.57 3.38 16.60
N THR A 30 -4.35 4.69 16.44
CA THR A 30 -5.41 5.68 16.20
C THR A 30 -6.13 5.42 14.87
N VAL A 31 -7.35 4.90 14.96
CA VAL A 31 -8.22 4.58 13.81
C VAL A 31 -8.99 5.80 13.33
N LEU A 32 -8.77 6.20 12.08
CA LEU A 32 -9.49 7.28 11.40
C LEU A 32 -10.77 6.78 10.71
N ALA A 33 -10.72 5.57 10.15
CA ALA A 33 -11.86 4.90 9.55
C ALA A 33 -11.75 3.38 9.73
N LEU A 34 -12.90 2.72 9.80
CA LEU A 34 -13.03 1.27 9.92
C LEU A 34 -14.10 0.79 8.94
N ALA A 35 -13.84 -0.34 8.32
CA ALA A 35 -14.79 -1.10 7.51
C ALA A 35 -14.59 -2.60 7.77
N HIS A 36 -15.56 -3.41 7.36
CA HIS A 36 -15.40 -4.86 7.27
C HIS A 36 -15.50 -5.27 5.81
N GLY A 37 -14.76 -6.32 5.48
CA GLY A 37 -14.70 -6.83 4.14
C GLY A 37 -14.31 -8.29 4.08
N THR A 38 -14.08 -8.76 2.87
CA THR A 38 -13.55 -10.09 2.62
C THR A 38 -12.32 -10.00 1.73
N ILE A 39 -11.35 -10.86 2.02
CA ILE A 39 -10.20 -11.08 1.16
C ILE A 39 -10.39 -12.42 0.48
N ALA A 40 -10.29 -12.42 -0.85
CA ALA A 40 -10.28 -13.65 -1.60
C ALA A 40 -9.08 -14.50 -1.16
N ALA A 41 -9.31 -15.79 -0.97
CA ALA A 41 -8.23 -16.73 -0.80
C ALA A 41 -7.19 -16.58 -1.90
N ARG A 42 -5.93 -16.82 -1.54
CA ARG A 42 -4.86 -16.90 -2.53
C ARG A 42 -5.27 -17.94 -3.57
N PRO A 43 -5.26 -17.66 -4.87
CA PRO A 43 -5.56 -18.69 -5.86
C PRO A 43 -4.58 -19.84 -5.62
N SER A 44 -5.11 -21.05 -5.41
CA SER A 44 -4.27 -22.25 -5.36
C SER A 44 -3.49 -22.30 -6.68
N GLY A 45 -2.17 -22.22 -6.60
CA GLY A 45 -1.30 -22.40 -7.76
C GLY A 45 -1.29 -23.84 -8.27
N ALA A 46 -1.92 -24.79 -7.56
CA ALA A 46 -1.97 -26.20 -7.92
C ALA A 46 -3.37 -26.60 -8.39
N PRO A 47 -3.50 -27.22 -9.60
CA PRO A 47 -4.76 -27.80 -10.03
C PRO A 47 -5.17 -28.92 -9.07
N GLY A 48 -6.38 -28.82 -8.50
CA GLY A 48 -6.97 -29.86 -7.63
C GLY A 48 -7.12 -29.50 -6.15
N LEU A 49 -6.57 -28.38 -5.67
CA LEU A 49 -6.89 -27.88 -4.33
C LEU A 49 -8.12 -26.96 -4.39
N SER A 50 -9.11 -27.22 -3.52
CA SER A 50 -10.25 -26.33 -3.32
C SER A 50 -9.74 -24.93 -2.99
N ALA A 51 -10.25 -23.90 -3.66
CA ALA A 51 -9.98 -22.52 -3.26
C ALA A 51 -10.40 -22.36 -1.79
N GLU A 52 -9.53 -21.78 -0.96
CA GLU A 52 -9.92 -21.50 0.43
C GLU A 52 -11.14 -20.55 0.41
N PRO A 53 -12.07 -20.68 1.36
CA PRO A 53 -13.20 -19.77 1.44
C PRO A 53 -12.70 -18.33 1.63
N PRO A 54 -13.41 -17.32 1.11
CA PRO A 54 -13.12 -15.92 1.40
C PRO A 54 -13.09 -15.69 2.91
N ARG A 55 -12.06 -14.98 3.37
CA ARG A 55 -11.87 -14.69 4.79
C ARG A 55 -12.43 -13.32 5.12
N GLY A 56 -13.28 -13.23 6.15
CA GLY A 56 -13.73 -11.96 6.70
C GLY A 56 -12.59 -11.22 7.38
N VAL A 57 -12.47 -9.93 7.12
CA VAL A 57 -11.43 -9.08 7.73
C VAL A 57 -12.03 -7.73 8.13
N ALA A 58 -11.52 -7.18 9.23
CA ALA A 58 -11.61 -5.77 9.50
C ALA A 58 -10.54 -5.00 8.72
N VAL A 59 -10.86 -3.77 8.32
CA VAL A 59 -9.96 -2.86 7.61
C VAL A 59 -9.93 -1.52 8.34
N THR A 60 -8.78 -1.18 8.90
CA THR A 60 -8.55 0.04 9.68
C THR A 60 -7.67 1.00 8.90
N ALA A 61 -8.15 2.20 8.61
CA ALA A 61 -7.30 3.29 8.14
C ALA A 61 -6.77 4.04 9.37
N LEU A 62 -5.46 3.97 9.61
CA LEU A 62 -4.77 4.62 10.73
C LEU A 62 -4.17 5.95 10.30
N THR A 63 -3.61 6.69 11.27
CA THR A 63 -2.85 7.92 10.99
C THR A 63 -1.65 7.67 10.07
N THR A 64 -0.98 6.53 10.20
CA THR A 64 0.30 6.22 9.52
C THR A 64 0.27 4.97 8.63
N HIS A 65 -0.71 4.07 8.84
CA HIS A 65 -0.80 2.79 8.14
C HIS A 65 -2.23 2.46 7.70
N LEU A 66 -2.35 1.63 6.67
CA LEU A 66 -3.52 0.79 6.47
C LEU A 66 -3.32 -0.53 7.20
N GLY A 67 -4.28 -0.90 8.04
CA GLY A 67 -4.37 -2.22 8.65
C GLY A 67 -5.51 -3.03 8.06
N TYR A 68 -5.30 -4.33 7.87
CA TYR A 68 -6.39 -5.28 7.67
C TYR A 68 -6.05 -6.63 8.28
N GLY A 69 -7.07 -7.31 8.81
CA GLY A 69 -6.88 -8.56 9.54
C GLY A 69 -8.11 -8.97 10.32
N ASP A 70 -7.94 -9.97 11.16
CA ASP A 70 -8.97 -10.50 12.05
C ASP A 70 -8.36 -10.94 13.40
N GLU A 71 -8.95 -11.92 14.06
CA GLU A 71 -8.49 -12.40 15.37
C GLU A 71 -7.14 -13.15 15.33
N ASP A 72 -6.74 -13.72 14.17
CA ASP A 72 -5.48 -14.46 14.08
C ASP A 72 -4.31 -13.56 13.68
N ARG A 73 -4.54 -12.73 12.64
CA ARG A 73 -3.45 -12.02 11.98
C ARG A 73 -3.88 -10.68 11.42
N TRP A 74 -3.00 -9.70 11.63
CA TRP A 74 -3.06 -8.39 11.00
C TRP A 74 -1.90 -8.18 10.04
N THR A 75 -2.18 -7.45 8.98
CA THR A 75 -1.19 -6.84 8.10
C THR A 75 -1.29 -5.33 8.23
N LEU A 76 -0.16 -4.68 8.48
CA LEU A 76 -0.04 -3.22 8.51
C LEU A 76 0.84 -2.82 7.32
N VAL A 77 0.37 -1.87 6.52
CA VAL A 77 1.09 -1.32 5.37
C VAL A 77 1.22 0.18 5.56
N GLY A 78 2.43 0.70 5.60
CA GLY A 78 2.66 2.14 5.74
C GLY A 78 2.10 2.88 4.53
N TRP A 79 1.47 4.04 4.73
CA TRP A 79 0.89 4.80 3.61
C TRP A 79 1.95 5.13 2.54
N HIS A 80 3.20 5.36 2.96
CA HIS A 80 4.34 5.68 2.09
C HIS A 80 4.79 4.47 1.25
N GLU A 81 4.45 3.25 1.66
CA GLU A 81 4.73 2.00 0.95
C GLU A 81 3.69 1.70 -0.15
N ILE A 82 2.58 2.42 -0.24
CA ILE A 82 1.53 2.15 -1.25
C ILE A 82 1.86 2.84 -2.57
N ASP A 83 2.38 2.12 -3.55
CA ASP A 83 2.72 2.68 -4.86
C ASP A 83 1.47 3.05 -5.66
N ARG A 84 0.42 2.23 -5.58
CA ARG A 84 -0.90 2.51 -6.16
C ARG A 84 -1.99 2.07 -5.20
N GLY A 85 -2.96 2.95 -4.97
CA GLY A 85 -4.19 2.63 -4.26
C GLY A 85 -5.38 2.96 -5.15
N GLY A 86 -6.44 2.16 -5.09
CA GLY A 86 -7.65 2.37 -5.86
C GLY A 86 -8.87 1.84 -5.14
N TRP A 87 -9.98 2.54 -5.32
CA TRP A 87 -11.31 2.09 -4.91
C TRP A 87 -12.20 1.99 -6.15
N ASN A 88 -12.84 0.84 -6.32
CA ASN A 88 -13.83 0.64 -7.35
C ASN A 88 -15.22 0.54 -6.69
N PRO A 89 -16.09 1.57 -6.85
CA PRO A 89 -17.41 1.59 -6.22
C PRO A 89 -18.40 0.60 -6.85
N GLU A 90 -18.20 0.17 -8.09
CA GLU A 90 -19.09 -0.78 -8.78
C GLU A 90 -18.87 -2.22 -8.29
N THR A 91 -17.61 -2.57 -8.01
CA THR A 91 -17.19 -3.90 -7.54
C THR A 91 -16.91 -3.96 -6.05
N PHE A 92 -17.14 -2.84 -5.35
CA PHE A 92 -16.87 -2.67 -3.92
C PHE A 92 -15.44 -3.11 -3.52
N ARG A 93 -14.45 -2.83 -4.37
CA ARG A 93 -13.10 -3.37 -4.20
C ARG A 93 -12.09 -2.27 -3.91
N LEU A 94 -11.40 -2.44 -2.78
CA LEU A 94 -10.18 -1.71 -2.45
C LEU A 94 -8.98 -2.50 -2.99
N GLU A 95 -8.15 -1.85 -3.79
CA GLU A 95 -6.94 -2.43 -4.38
C GLU A 95 -5.70 -1.62 -4.02
N ILE A 96 -4.66 -2.30 -3.58
CA ILE A 96 -3.41 -1.68 -3.16
C ILE A 96 -2.24 -2.47 -3.73
N ASP A 97 -1.37 -1.78 -4.46
CA ASP A 97 -0.05 -2.26 -4.84
C ASP A 97 0.96 -1.72 -3.82
N GLN A 98 1.39 -2.57 -2.90
CA GLN A 98 2.48 -2.27 -1.98
C GLN A 98 3.82 -2.30 -2.73
N ARG A 99 4.70 -1.38 -2.38
CA ARG A 99 6.05 -1.24 -2.91
C ARG A 99 6.82 -2.55 -2.80
N GLY A 100 7.58 -2.85 -3.86
CA GLY A 100 8.52 -3.97 -3.86
C GLY A 100 9.79 -3.66 -3.07
N VAL A 101 10.75 -4.57 -3.15
CA VAL A 101 12.08 -4.36 -2.54
C VAL A 101 12.78 -3.21 -3.25
N VAL A 102 13.42 -2.32 -2.49
CA VAL A 102 14.28 -1.27 -3.02
C VAL A 102 15.73 -1.75 -3.01
N GLU A 103 16.37 -1.74 -4.18
CA GLU A 103 17.80 -2.07 -4.32
C GLU A 103 18.50 -0.88 -4.97
N ALA A 104 19.52 -0.32 -4.30
CA ALA A 104 20.30 0.82 -4.80
C ALA A 104 19.42 2.04 -5.24
N GLY A 105 18.30 2.28 -4.56
CA GLY A 105 17.38 3.39 -4.88
C GLY A 105 16.39 3.09 -6.02
N LEU A 106 16.41 1.90 -6.62
CA LEU A 106 15.45 1.43 -7.62
C LEU A 106 14.48 0.43 -6.99
N VAL A 107 13.18 0.64 -7.19
CA VAL A 107 12.14 -0.32 -6.77
C VAL A 107 12.11 -1.49 -7.74
N ARG A 108 12.21 -2.71 -7.20
CA ARG A 108 11.98 -3.92 -7.98
C ARG A 108 10.47 -4.17 -8.18
N PRO A 109 10.03 -4.55 -9.38
CA PRO A 109 8.69 -5.05 -9.63
C PRO A 109 8.43 -6.31 -8.78
N GLY A 110 7.16 -6.61 -8.51
CA GLY A 110 6.77 -7.79 -7.72
C GLY A 110 6.47 -7.49 -6.26
N GLY A 111 6.15 -6.23 -5.92
CA GLY A 111 5.50 -5.90 -4.66
C GLY A 111 4.19 -6.65 -4.44
N ARG A 112 3.65 -6.59 -3.21
CA ARG A 112 2.43 -7.32 -2.86
C ARG A 112 1.19 -6.56 -3.31
N ARG A 113 0.30 -7.23 -4.02
CA ARG A 113 -1.02 -6.69 -4.36
C ARG A 113 -2.07 -7.21 -3.38
N HIS A 114 -2.81 -6.29 -2.80
CA HIS A 114 -3.88 -6.55 -1.84
C HIS A 114 -5.21 -6.19 -2.48
N ARG A 115 -6.20 -7.08 -2.36
CA ARG A 115 -7.56 -6.88 -2.87
C ARG A 115 -8.55 -7.23 -1.78
N ILE A 116 -9.35 -6.25 -1.37
CA ILE A 116 -10.31 -6.39 -0.29
C ILE A 116 -11.68 -5.94 -0.82
N HIS A 117 -12.67 -6.81 -0.71
CA HIS A 117 -14.05 -6.45 -1.00
C HIS A 117 -14.69 -5.85 0.26
N LEU A 118 -15.15 -4.60 0.20
CA LEU A 118 -15.74 -3.90 1.33
C LEU A 118 -17.26 -3.85 1.16
N ALA A 119 -17.99 -4.62 1.95
CA ALA A 119 -19.46 -4.62 1.88
C ALA A 119 -20.05 -3.23 2.20
N ASP A 120 -19.45 -2.56 3.19
CA ASP A 120 -19.71 -1.16 3.52
C ASP A 120 -18.35 -0.45 3.63
N PRO A 121 -17.96 0.38 2.65
CA PRO A 121 -16.61 0.99 2.62
C PRO A 121 -16.42 2.09 3.67
N TYR A 122 -17.50 2.70 4.16
CA TYR A 122 -17.47 3.88 5.02
C TYR A 122 -16.46 4.92 4.49
N ARG A 123 -15.60 5.48 5.36
CA ARG A 123 -14.58 6.47 4.99
C ARG A 123 -13.21 5.85 4.61
N VAL A 124 -13.10 4.52 4.50
CA VAL A 124 -11.80 3.87 4.29
C VAL A 124 -11.17 4.29 2.94
N PRO A 125 -11.90 4.27 1.80
CA PRO A 125 -11.35 4.73 0.52
C PRO A 125 -10.88 6.18 0.52
N GLU A 126 -11.63 7.08 1.16
CA GLU A 126 -11.32 8.50 1.26
C GLU A 126 -10.06 8.70 2.09
N VAL A 127 -9.99 8.10 3.28
CA VAL A 127 -8.80 8.21 4.15
C VAL A 127 -7.57 7.61 3.47
N MET A 128 -7.69 6.48 2.75
CA MET A 128 -6.58 5.93 1.98
C MET A 128 -6.07 6.95 0.96
N THR A 129 -6.97 7.54 0.17
CA THR A 129 -6.60 8.51 -0.86
C THR A 129 -5.94 9.73 -0.24
N GLU A 130 -6.52 10.29 0.82
CA GLU A 130 -5.97 11.42 1.58
C GLU A 130 -4.57 11.11 2.13
N ARG A 131 -4.41 9.96 2.80
CA ARG A 131 -3.16 9.59 3.49
C ARG A 131 -2.04 9.19 2.54
N VAL A 132 -2.35 8.42 1.48
CA VAL A 132 -1.36 8.10 0.44
C VAL A 132 -0.87 9.38 -0.24
N SER A 133 -1.78 10.29 -0.59
CA SER A 133 -1.41 11.58 -1.17
C SER A 133 -0.54 12.41 -0.24
N ALA A 134 -0.84 12.42 1.06
CA ALA A 134 -0.05 13.12 2.08
C ALA A 134 1.38 12.57 2.27
N THR A 135 1.69 11.40 1.71
CA THR A 135 3.05 10.84 1.71
C THR A 135 3.88 11.33 0.54
N ILE A 136 3.28 11.82 -0.54
CA ILE A 136 4.00 12.17 -1.77
C ILE A 136 4.49 13.62 -1.67
N LEU A 137 5.80 13.81 -1.62
CA LEU A 137 6.42 15.13 -1.63
C LEU A 137 6.86 15.56 -3.03
N PHE A 138 7.25 14.58 -3.85
CA PHE A 138 7.75 14.81 -5.21
C PHE A 138 7.47 13.60 -6.09
N SER A 139 7.20 13.84 -7.38
CA SER A 139 7.08 12.80 -8.39
C SER A 139 7.41 13.37 -9.77
N ARG A 140 8.40 12.81 -10.46
CA ARG A 140 8.77 13.19 -11.82
C ARG A 140 9.15 11.98 -12.66
N GLN A 141 8.60 11.89 -13.86
CA GLN A 141 9.03 10.91 -14.85
C GLN A 141 10.36 11.34 -15.47
N VAL A 142 11.24 10.37 -15.67
CA VAL A 142 12.53 10.52 -16.35
C VAL A 142 12.66 9.40 -17.37
N GLU A 143 13.03 9.78 -18.58
CA GLU A 143 13.23 8.86 -19.69
C GLU A 143 14.72 8.59 -19.84
N MET A 144 15.09 7.32 -19.97
CA MET A 144 16.46 6.94 -20.24
C MET A 144 16.77 7.22 -21.72
N PRO A 145 17.86 7.94 -22.04
CA PRO A 145 18.26 8.15 -23.43
C PRO A 145 18.45 6.84 -24.18
N GLU A 146 18.03 6.81 -25.45
CA GLU A 146 18.22 5.66 -26.36
C GLU A 146 17.56 4.34 -25.86
N SER A 147 16.65 4.43 -24.90
CA SER A 147 15.94 3.30 -24.30
C SER A 147 14.44 3.61 -24.20
N THR A 148 13.60 2.56 -24.24
CA THR A 148 12.17 2.68 -23.95
C THR A 148 11.88 2.68 -22.44
N THR A 149 12.93 2.65 -21.61
CA THR A 149 12.80 2.62 -20.16
C THR A 149 12.43 4.00 -19.61
N VAL A 150 11.27 4.06 -18.96
CA VAL A 150 10.79 5.23 -18.23
C VAL A 150 10.75 4.91 -16.74
N LEU A 151 11.38 5.76 -15.94
CA LEU A 151 11.34 5.69 -14.48
C LEU A 151 10.55 6.86 -13.92
N THR A 152 9.87 6.68 -12.79
CA THR A 152 9.31 7.77 -12.00
C THR A 152 10.15 7.93 -10.75
N VAL A 153 10.87 9.04 -10.62
CA VAL A 153 11.56 9.39 -9.37
C VAL A 153 10.55 10.03 -8.44
N VAL A 154 10.41 9.47 -7.24
CA VAL A 154 9.49 9.96 -6.21
C VAL A 154 10.24 10.23 -4.90
N ALA A 155 9.80 11.25 -4.19
CA ALA A 155 10.14 11.47 -2.80
C ALA A 155 8.89 11.22 -1.96
N ARG A 156 9.02 10.35 -0.96
CA ARG A 156 7.92 10.04 -0.05
C ARG A 156 8.32 10.21 1.40
N ARG A 157 7.41 10.81 2.17
CA ARG A 157 7.51 10.96 3.60
C ARG A 157 6.77 9.81 4.30
N ASP A 158 7.43 9.15 5.23
CA ASP A 158 6.75 8.31 6.19
C ASP A 158 5.99 9.20 7.20
N LEU A 159 4.68 8.96 7.35
CA LEU A 159 3.85 9.73 8.27
C LEU A 159 4.10 9.37 9.74
N GLY A 160 4.80 8.28 10.04
CA GLY A 160 5.20 7.89 11.39
C GLY A 160 6.38 8.69 11.92
N ASP A 161 7.53 8.58 11.27
CA ASP A 161 8.79 9.17 11.74
C ASP A 161 9.21 10.44 10.95
N GLN A 162 8.44 10.84 9.93
CA GLN A 162 8.71 11.95 9.03
C GLN A 162 9.95 11.78 8.13
N THR A 163 10.54 10.58 8.06
CA THR A 163 11.68 10.28 7.20
C THR A 163 11.28 10.40 5.72
N ILE A 164 12.13 11.05 4.92
CA ILE A 164 11.92 11.21 3.48
C ILE A 164 12.78 10.20 2.73
N THR A 165 12.14 9.32 1.97
CA THR A 165 12.79 8.37 1.08
C THR A 165 12.68 8.83 -0.36
N TRP A 166 13.82 8.86 -1.06
CA TRP A 166 13.90 9.11 -2.50
C TRP A 166 14.20 7.81 -3.23
N LEU A 167 13.44 7.53 -4.29
CA LEU A 167 13.57 6.28 -5.04
C LEU A 167 13.07 6.45 -6.48
N ALA A 168 13.51 5.56 -7.36
CA ALA A 168 13.01 5.41 -8.71
C ALA A 168 12.05 4.22 -8.79
N VAL A 169 10.87 4.43 -9.38
CA VAL A 169 9.89 3.40 -9.66
C VAL A 169 9.91 3.12 -11.16
N PRO A 170 10.27 1.91 -11.61
CA PRO A 170 10.26 1.59 -13.03
C PRO A 170 8.84 1.45 -13.56
N SER A 171 8.65 1.85 -14.81
CA SER A 171 7.42 1.54 -15.54
C SER A 171 7.28 0.04 -15.78
N ARG A 172 6.06 -0.40 -16.09
CA ARG A 172 5.80 -1.80 -16.40
C ARG A 172 6.62 -2.20 -17.64
N GLY A 173 7.36 -3.30 -17.53
CA GLY A 173 8.17 -3.85 -18.63
C GLY A 173 9.60 -3.33 -18.71
N SER A 174 10.03 -2.43 -17.80
CA SER A 174 11.43 -1.98 -17.76
C SER A 174 12.38 -3.11 -17.33
N ALA A 175 13.57 -3.16 -17.93
CA ALA A 175 14.62 -4.13 -17.63
C ALA A 175 15.38 -3.75 -16.35
N VAL A 176 14.76 -3.94 -15.18
CA VAL A 176 15.31 -3.47 -13.88
C VAL A 176 16.58 -4.17 -13.43
N ASP A 177 16.90 -5.31 -14.03
CA ASP A 177 18.15 -6.04 -13.78
C ASP A 177 19.30 -5.56 -14.65
N ASP A 178 19.02 -4.74 -15.66
CA ASP A 178 20.03 -4.11 -16.50
C ASP A 178 20.89 -3.14 -15.66
N PRO A 179 22.23 -3.33 -15.61
CA PRO A 179 23.14 -2.43 -14.90
C PRO A 179 23.01 -0.97 -15.33
N ASP A 180 22.73 -0.70 -16.61
CA ASP A 180 22.61 0.67 -17.13
C ASP A 180 21.34 1.35 -16.60
N VAL A 181 20.24 0.60 -16.48
CA VAL A 181 18.99 1.08 -15.85
C VAL A 181 19.22 1.38 -14.38
N LYS A 182 19.94 0.53 -13.65
CA LYS A 182 20.28 0.77 -12.23
C LYS A 182 21.15 2.01 -12.06
N ALA A 183 22.19 2.17 -12.89
CA ALA A 183 23.06 3.33 -12.87
C ALA A 183 22.29 4.63 -13.19
N PHE A 184 21.43 4.58 -14.21
CA PHE A 184 20.55 5.69 -14.58
C PHE A 184 19.59 6.05 -13.44
N ALA A 185 18.94 5.08 -12.81
CA ALA A 185 18.05 5.28 -11.67
C ALA A 185 18.77 5.99 -10.51
N ALA A 186 19.95 5.50 -10.12
CA ALA A 186 20.74 6.08 -9.04
C ALA A 186 21.19 7.52 -9.36
N ALA A 187 21.60 7.78 -10.60
CA ALA A 187 21.96 9.13 -11.06
C ALA A 187 20.76 10.08 -11.05
N ALA A 188 19.60 9.63 -11.55
CA ALA A 188 18.38 10.41 -11.57
C ALA A 188 17.89 10.76 -10.16
N VAL A 189 17.88 9.79 -9.25
CA VAL A 189 17.52 10.00 -7.83
C VAL A 189 18.45 11.01 -7.16
N ARG A 190 19.77 10.84 -7.31
CA ARG A 190 20.77 11.75 -6.72
C ARG A 190 20.63 13.17 -7.25
N ARG A 191 20.47 13.33 -8.56
CA ARG A 191 20.26 14.64 -9.19
C ARG A 191 19.00 15.31 -8.65
N LEU A 192 17.87 14.61 -8.68
CA LEU A 192 16.58 15.15 -8.28
C LEU A 192 16.49 15.49 -6.80
N ARG A 193 17.10 14.64 -5.96
CA ARG A 193 17.23 14.93 -4.54
C ARG A 193 18.06 16.18 -4.29
N GLY A 194 19.13 16.41 -5.05
CA GLY A 194 19.95 17.63 -4.92
C GLY A 194 19.27 18.90 -5.45
N GLU A 195 18.34 18.77 -6.39
CA GLU A 195 17.58 19.90 -6.95
C GLU A 195 16.39 20.32 -6.05
N PHE A 196 15.73 19.38 -5.37
CA PHE A 196 14.43 19.59 -4.73
C PHE A 196 14.33 19.15 -3.26
N GLY A 197 15.38 18.59 -2.67
CA GLY A 197 15.43 18.11 -1.28
C GLY A 197 16.38 18.91 -0.42
#